data_AF-A0A0S2I4W4-F1
#
_entry.id   AF-A0A0S2I4W4-F1
#
_cell.length_a   1.000
_cell.length_b   1.000
_cell.length_c   1.000
_cell.angle_alpha   90.00
_cell.angle_beta   90.00
_cell.angle_gamma   90.00
#
_symmetry.space_group_name_H-M   'P 1'
#
loop_
_entity.id
_entity.type
_entity.pdbx_description
1 polymer ?
#
loop_
_entity_poly.entity_id
_entity_poly.type
_entity_poly.pdbx_seq_one_letter_code
_entity_poly.pdbx_strand_id
1 'polypeptide(L)'
;MKLRSLLLSLVMILTSLGFSQEEKKVTDDYSRSAVTVKMLDYKTGKHREKLEEVFVNLTVPGKFDNNNLPDKVVETPLAEGAPRKERINAIINQLEAEKAANDIIAKWFNRQEDGRMNMELIHKRGLYNAVDADVKKAEASKRGKAMLMDMGMKLLGKSYIIVVDYAKIRNHKELDIDDRHGWRTPLDVFLFRVKYSSDVQAKLFDEMWIYSDDDPETAKAKKEKFDNHTFQVEYVMTTSNPTPVQRMQYNSDTQLGKLLPQKSDEELFKELVAKGYQRAFFLLEKDHEDFRVKMPLYEDRPLKAKIGKKEGLKVDQRYFVYEYEYNAKTEKAEPNRKGVVRAKNVVDNRQVATGETPTSRFYQISGGRLRKGMLLQQKSDWGIGIQGRFGIGNMGGGGVKASLNTARYIGIPQLKIYGYLAVDAKSYEVSDEYLTGSFNPVEYDFSFMRFGGGLAKGYYFARMFSLEPFVGIAYESAAHSDLKYADHTLSSENITDLDDDIDFNVLMFDAGVDFGINVTYWMKLIAGVEYHMVGDIMDSDGDSYTLGNSEGDPVNYADFFVDREGLTYNIGLHIEF
;
A
#
# COMPACT_ATOMS: atom_id res chain seq x y z
N MET A 1 24.72 10.84 -27.73
CA MET A 1 24.97 9.40 -27.43
C MET A 1 24.46 8.94 -26.04
N LYS A 2 24.30 9.84 -25.04
CA LYS A 2 23.89 9.49 -23.66
C LYS A 2 22.38 9.25 -23.43
N LEU A 3 21.50 9.79 -24.27
CA LEU A 3 20.04 9.62 -24.13
C LEU A 3 19.55 8.23 -24.58
N ARG A 4 20.17 7.65 -25.62
CA ARG A 4 19.87 6.29 -26.11
C ARG A 4 20.31 5.21 -25.12
N SER A 5 21.40 5.42 -24.36
CA SER A 5 21.83 4.49 -23.30
C SER A 5 20.94 4.55 -22.05
N LEU A 6 20.34 5.71 -21.75
CA LEU A 6 19.38 5.86 -20.65
C LEU A 6 18.04 5.19 -20.97
N LEU A 7 17.55 5.32 -22.21
CA LEU A 7 16.33 4.63 -22.65
C LEU A 7 16.51 3.10 -22.71
N LEU A 8 17.68 2.62 -23.15
CA LEU A 8 17.97 1.17 -23.16
C LEU A 8 18.11 0.58 -21.75
N SER A 9 18.62 1.35 -20.78
CA SER A 9 18.71 0.91 -19.38
C SER A 9 17.35 0.93 -18.69
N LEU A 10 16.47 1.89 -18.99
CA LEU A 10 15.07 1.89 -18.51
C LEU A 10 14.27 0.70 -19.07
N VAL A 11 14.49 0.34 -20.35
CA VAL A 11 13.85 -0.82 -21.00
C VAL A 11 14.40 -2.16 -20.48
N MET A 12 15.70 -2.27 -20.13
CA MET A 12 16.25 -3.47 -19.49
C MET A 12 15.78 -3.68 -18.03
N ILE A 13 15.48 -2.60 -17.30
CA ILE A 13 14.86 -2.71 -15.96
C ILE A 13 13.40 -3.18 -16.08
N LEU A 14 12.70 -2.83 -17.15
CA LEU A 14 11.31 -3.28 -17.42
C LEU A 14 11.20 -4.76 -17.82
N THR A 15 12.22 -5.35 -18.47
CA THR A 15 12.18 -6.77 -18.88
C THR A 15 12.53 -7.75 -17.75
N SER A 16 13.21 -7.29 -16.69
CA SER A 16 13.55 -8.12 -15.52
C SER A 16 12.43 -8.27 -14.48
N LEU A 17 11.29 -7.61 -14.67
CA LEU A 17 10.08 -7.77 -13.84
C LEU A 17 9.19 -8.95 -14.26
N GLY A 18 9.68 -9.82 -15.15
CA GLY A 18 9.11 -11.14 -15.39
C GLY A 18 9.32 -12.05 -14.18
N PHE A 19 8.63 -11.77 -13.08
CA PHE A 19 8.50 -12.71 -11.98
C PHE A 19 7.75 -13.95 -12.49
N SER A 20 8.50 -14.93 -12.96
CA SER A 20 8.07 -16.33 -13.01
C SER A 20 7.92 -16.81 -11.57
N GLN A 21 6.81 -16.44 -10.92
CA GLN A 21 6.33 -17.19 -9.77
C GLN A 21 5.66 -18.44 -10.32
N GLU A 22 6.08 -19.62 -9.85
CA GLU A 22 5.23 -20.80 -9.88
C GLU A 22 3.87 -20.39 -9.32
N GLU A 23 2.82 -20.43 -10.15
CA GLU A 23 1.47 -20.15 -9.69
C GLU A 23 1.07 -21.23 -8.67
N LYS A 24 1.21 -20.92 -7.38
CA LYS A 24 0.56 -21.68 -6.32
C LYS A 24 -0.91 -21.81 -6.69
N LYS A 25 -1.39 -23.05 -6.76
CA LYS A 25 -2.76 -23.40 -7.16
C LYS A 25 -3.76 -22.64 -6.29
N VAL A 26 -4.49 -21.70 -6.89
CA VAL A 26 -5.55 -20.97 -6.19
C VAL A 26 -6.65 -21.96 -5.83
N THR A 27 -6.95 -22.12 -4.54
CA THR A 27 -8.09 -22.92 -4.06
C THR A 27 -9.32 -22.03 -3.85
N ASP A 28 -10.51 -22.59 -3.93
CA ASP A 28 -11.79 -21.91 -3.69
C ASP A 28 -12.17 -21.82 -2.20
N ASP A 29 -11.55 -22.64 -1.34
CA ASP A 29 -11.74 -22.62 0.11
C ASP A 29 -11.14 -21.34 0.75
N TYR A 30 -11.99 -20.59 1.45
CA TYR A 30 -11.60 -19.49 2.32
C TYR A 30 -12.01 -19.79 3.76
N SER A 31 -11.03 -19.70 4.64
CA SER A 31 -11.21 -19.81 6.08
C SER A 31 -10.32 -18.78 6.75
N ARG A 32 -10.86 -18.10 7.75
CA ARG A 32 -10.17 -17.06 8.53
C ARG A 32 -8.94 -17.66 9.22
N SER A 33 -7.84 -16.91 9.17
CA SER A 33 -6.65 -17.21 9.95
C SER A 33 -6.81 -16.69 11.37
N ALA A 34 -6.36 -17.48 12.34
CA ALA A 34 -6.19 -17.03 13.72
C ALA A 34 -4.75 -16.57 13.91
N VAL A 35 -4.55 -15.35 14.43
CA VAL A 35 -3.21 -14.76 14.53
C VAL A 35 -2.84 -14.44 15.97
N THR A 36 -1.61 -14.79 16.32
CA THR A 36 -0.88 -14.31 17.49
C THR A 36 0.21 -13.38 16.98
N VAL A 37 0.24 -12.14 17.45
CA VAL A 37 1.21 -11.14 16.99
C VAL A 37 2.16 -10.81 18.12
N LYS A 38 3.46 -10.97 17.87
CA LYS A 38 4.53 -10.64 18.79
C LYS A 38 5.51 -9.64 18.18
N MET A 39 6.16 -8.86 19.02
CA MET A 39 7.30 -8.00 18.69
C MET A 39 8.60 -8.79 18.84
N LEU A 40 9.55 -8.65 17.92
CA LEU A 40 10.91 -9.13 18.15
C LEU A 40 11.68 -8.14 19.01
N ASP A 41 12.30 -8.64 20.07
CA ASP A 41 13.02 -7.82 21.04
C ASP A 41 14.47 -8.28 21.21
N TYR A 42 15.42 -7.41 20.86
CA TYR A 42 16.86 -7.69 20.90
C TYR A 42 17.51 -7.47 22.28
N LYS A 43 16.73 -7.21 23.34
CA LYS A 43 17.16 -6.81 24.70
C LYS A 43 18.03 -5.55 24.77
N THR A 44 18.33 -4.98 23.63
CA THR A 44 19.26 -3.89 23.38
C THR A 44 18.61 -2.98 22.35
N GLY A 45 18.95 -1.69 22.37
CA GLY A 45 18.36 -0.70 21.48
C GLY A 45 17.78 0.49 22.23
N LYS A 46 18.06 1.68 21.71
CA LYS A 46 17.80 2.95 22.40
C LYS A 46 16.31 3.23 22.66
N HIS A 47 15.42 2.76 21.78
CA HIS A 47 13.99 3.06 21.82
C HIS A 47 13.12 1.83 22.11
N ARG A 48 13.72 0.75 22.65
CA ARG A 48 13.09 -0.56 22.87
C ARG A 48 11.88 -0.48 23.82
N GLU A 49 12.06 0.09 25.00
CA GLU A 49 11.00 0.15 26.03
C GLU A 49 9.78 0.95 25.53
N LYS A 50 10.03 2.07 24.84
CA LYS A 50 8.98 2.88 24.22
C LYS A 50 8.25 2.11 23.11
N LEU A 51 8.97 1.32 22.33
CA LEU A 51 8.37 0.46 21.30
C LEU A 51 7.46 -0.59 21.95
N GLU A 52 7.95 -1.28 22.98
CA GLU A 52 7.22 -2.31 23.72
C GLU A 52 5.92 -1.74 24.30
N GLU A 53 5.99 -0.62 25.03
CA GLU A 53 4.84 0.07 25.63
C GLU A 53 3.73 0.35 24.61
N VAL A 54 4.09 0.80 23.42
CA VAL A 54 3.11 1.08 22.36
C VAL A 54 2.61 -0.22 21.70
N PHE A 55 3.51 -1.16 21.40
CA PHE A 55 3.19 -2.36 20.64
C PHE A 55 2.25 -3.29 21.40
N VAL A 56 2.45 -3.47 22.71
CA VAL A 56 1.63 -4.38 23.52
C VAL A 56 0.16 -3.95 23.57
N ASN A 57 -0.13 -2.68 23.31
CA ASN A 57 -1.48 -2.12 23.28
C ASN A 57 -2.18 -2.26 21.92
N LEU A 58 -1.48 -2.73 20.88
CA LEU A 58 -2.07 -2.91 19.55
C LEU A 58 -2.99 -4.15 19.48
N THR A 59 -4.08 -3.99 18.73
CA THR A 59 -5.13 -5.01 18.56
C THR A 59 -5.07 -5.65 17.18
N VAL A 60 -5.33 -6.97 17.13
CA VAL A 60 -5.48 -7.72 15.88
C VAL A 60 -6.59 -7.11 15.02
N PRO A 61 -6.38 -6.89 13.71
CA PRO A 61 -7.43 -6.43 12.81
C PRO A 61 -8.63 -7.39 12.80
N GLY A 62 -9.86 -6.86 12.83
CA GLY A 62 -11.09 -7.68 12.89
C GLY A 62 -11.33 -8.64 11.72
N LYS A 63 -10.49 -8.57 10.67
CA LYS A 63 -10.42 -9.56 9.58
C LYS A 63 -9.96 -10.94 10.05
N PHE A 64 -9.13 -11.00 11.09
CA PHE A 64 -8.54 -12.23 11.61
C PHE A 64 -9.17 -12.61 12.95
N ASP A 65 -9.01 -13.87 13.33
CA ASP A 65 -9.38 -14.31 14.67
C ASP A 65 -8.22 -13.99 15.63
N ASN A 66 -8.53 -13.31 16.73
CA ASN A 66 -7.52 -12.88 17.69
C ASN A 66 -7.06 -14.04 18.58
N ASN A 67 -5.84 -14.51 18.35
CA ASN A 67 -5.16 -15.52 19.16
C ASN A 67 -4.03 -14.97 20.02
N ASN A 68 -3.87 -13.64 20.12
CA ASN A 68 -2.83 -13.04 20.96
C ASN A 68 -2.82 -13.65 22.37
N LEU A 69 -1.62 -13.94 22.84
CA LEU A 69 -1.35 -14.35 24.21
C LEU A 69 -1.12 -13.09 25.07
N PRO A 70 -1.12 -13.20 26.41
CA PRO A 70 -0.78 -12.08 27.29
C PRO A 70 0.60 -11.52 26.98
N ASP A 71 1.57 -12.42 26.77
CA ASP A 71 2.89 -12.05 26.30
C ASP A 71 2.89 -11.80 24.78
N LYS A 72 3.34 -10.61 24.40
CA LYS A 72 3.42 -10.13 23.01
C LYS A 72 4.85 -9.86 22.56
N VAL A 73 5.84 -10.37 23.28
CA VAL A 73 7.25 -10.17 22.98
C VAL A 73 7.91 -11.52 22.70
N VAL A 74 8.82 -11.56 21.73
CA VAL A 74 9.79 -12.65 21.53
C VAL A 74 11.15 -12.05 21.76
N GLU A 75 11.76 -12.40 22.89
CA GLU A 75 13.13 -11.97 23.17
C GLU A 75 14.15 -12.75 22.33
N THR A 76 15.23 -12.09 21.94
CA THR A 76 16.36 -12.70 21.25
C THR A 76 17.68 -12.20 21.83
N PRO A 77 18.70 -13.07 21.98
CA PRO A 77 20.04 -12.65 22.40
C PRO A 77 20.84 -11.99 21.26
N LEU A 78 20.27 -11.93 20.05
CA LEU A 78 20.92 -11.36 18.88
C LEU A 78 21.02 -9.84 18.99
N ALA A 79 21.94 -9.24 18.23
CA ALA A 79 22.00 -7.80 18.03
C ALA A 79 21.07 -7.34 16.89
N GLU A 80 20.66 -6.06 16.91
CA GLU A 80 19.85 -5.48 15.84
C GLU A 80 20.51 -5.63 14.46
N GLY A 81 19.77 -6.20 13.51
CA GLY A 81 20.26 -6.41 12.15
C GLY A 81 21.07 -7.69 11.94
N ALA A 82 21.09 -8.61 12.91
CA ALA A 82 21.61 -9.97 12.73
C ALA A 82 21.03 -10.64 11.47
N PRO A 83 21.77 -11.55 10.80
CA PRO A 83 21.32 -12.21 9.57
C PRO A 83 19.93 -12.87 9.71
N ARG A 84 19.12 -12.79 8.64
CA ARG A 84 17.73 -13.28 8.65
C ARG A 84 17.61 -14.73 9.14
N LYS A 85 18.51 -15.63 8.74
CA LYS A 85 18.50 -17.04 9.13
C LYS A 85 18.70 -17.21 10.64
N GLU A 86 19.59 -16.43 11.25
CA GLU A 86 19.85 -16.47 12.68
C GLU A 86 18.63 -15.98 13.46
N ARG A 87 17.99 -14.90 13.00
CA ARG A 87 16.75 -14.39 13.60
C ARG A 87 15.63 -15.42 13.55
N ILE A 88 15.43 -16.10 12.41
CA ILE A 88 14.44 -17.18 12.29
C ILE A 88 14.69 -18.27 13.34
N ASN A 89 15.93 -18.75 13.46
CA ASN A 89 16.29 -19.79 14.42
C ASN A 89 16.09 -19.33 15.88
N ALA A 90 16.51 -18.11 16.21
CA ALA A 90 16.35 -17.56 17.55
C ALA A 90 14.87 -17.40 17.92
N ILE A 91 14.04 -16.95 16.98
CA ILE A 91 12.60 -16.86 17.18
C ILE A 91 11.99 -18.24 17.42
N ILE A 92 12.33 -19.25 16.59
CA ILE A 92 11.80 -20.62 16.78
C ILE A 92 12.18 -21.16 18.17
N ASN A 93 13.46 -21.06 18.53
CA ASN A 93 13.94 -21.54 19.83
C ASN A 93 13.22 -20.85 20.99
N GLN A 94 12.98 -19.54 20.88
CA GLN A 94 12.27 -18.79 21.91
C GLN A 94 10.79 -19.18 21.99
N LEU A 95 10.09 -19.31 20.85
CA LEU A 95 8.69 -19.75 20.79
C LEU A 95 8.50 -21.16 21.36
N GLU A 96 9.48 -22.06 21.17
CA GLU A 96 9.48 -23.40 21.76
C GLU A 96 9.78 -23.37 23.26
N ALA A 97 10.74 -22.56 23.69
CA ALA A 97 11.10 -22.41 25.11
C ALA A 97 9.94 -21.86 25.95
N GLU A 98 9.19 -20.89 25.42
CA GLU A 98 8.00 -20.33 26.07
C GLU A 98 6.73 -21.17 25.86
N LYS A 99 6.82 -22.28 25.10
CA LYS A 99 5.68 -23.15 24.74
C LYS A 99 4.52 -22.39 24.07
N ALA A 100 4.82 -21.43 23.19
CA ALA A 100 3.81 -20.59 22.53
C ALA A 100 2.73 -21.40 21.78
N ALA A 101 3.12 -22.51 21.14
CA ALA A 101 2.17 -23.40 20.46
C ALA A 101 1.20 -24.08 21.43
N ASN A 102 1.68 -24.50 22.61
CA ASN A 102 0.84 -25.05 23.65
C ASN A 102 -0.19 -24.03 24.12
N ASP A 103 0.23 -22.80 24.36
CA ASP A 103 -0.67 -21.72 24.82
C ASP A 103 -1.73 -21.38 23.76
N ILE A 104 -1.35 -21.39 22.48
CA ILE A 104 -2.30 -21.18 21.37
C ILE A 104 -3.32 -22.33 21.31
N ILE A 105 -2.89 -23.58 21.47
CA ILE A 105 -3.79 -24.74 21.49
C ILE A 105 -4.68 -24.71 22.74
N ALA A 106 -4.12 -24.44 23.91
CA ALA A 106 -4.85 -24.27 25.16
C ALA A 106 -5.93 -23.19 25.03
N LYS A 107 -5.62 -22.06 24.38
CA LYS A 107 -6.59 -21.00 24.09
C LYS A 107 -7.71 -21.48 23.17
N TRP A 108 -7.41 -22.19 22.09
CA TRP A 108 -8.44 -22.75 21.20
C TRP A 108 -9.44 -23.63 21.93
N PHE A 109 -8.95 -24.46 22.86
CA PHE A 109 -9.75 -25.39 23.64
C PHE A 109 -10.20 -24.84 24.99
N ASN A 110 -10.12 -23.51 25.20
CA ASN A 110 -10.51 -22.84 26.45
C ASN A 110 -10.01 -23.59 27.71
N ARG A 111 -8.75 -24.00 27.70
CA ARG A 111 -8.17 -24.82 28.78
C ARG A 111 -8.17 -24.06 30.09
N GLN A 112 -8.68 -24.70 31.14
CA GLN A 112 -8.72 -24.19 32.51
C GLN A 112 -7.45 -24.56 33.28
N GLU A 113 -7.23 -23.94 34.44
CA GLU A 113 -6.06 -24.22 35.30
C GLU A 113 -5.97 -25.68 35.74
N ASP A 114 -7.13 -26.32 35.95
CA ASP A 114 -7.23 -27.75 36.29
C ASP A 114 -7.02 -28.69 35.09
N GLY A 115 -6.76 -28.15 33.90
CA GLY A 115 -6.50 -28.89 32.68
C GLY A 115 -7.74 -29.25 31.86
N ARG A 116 -8.96 -29.01 32.36
CA ARG A 116 -10.19 -29.25 31.60
C ARG A 116 -10.29 -28.32 30.41
N MET A 117 -10.88 -28.82 29.33
CA MET A 117 -10.98 -28.13 28.04
C MET A 117 -12.42 -28.17 27.52
N ASN A 118 -12.77 -27.25 26.63
CA ASN A 118 -14.05 -27.25 25.94
C ASN A 118 -13.96 -26.70 24.50
N MET A 119 -15.04 -26.86 23.75
CA MET A 119 -15.10 -26.52 22.32
C MET A 119 -15.76 -25.17 22.04
N GLU A 120 -16.07 -24.36 23.06
CA GLU A 120 -16.91 -23.17 22.90
C GLU A 120 -16.29 -22.15 21.93
N LEU A 121 -14.99 -21.86 22.07
CA LEU A 121 -14.31 -20.92 21.18
C LEU A 121 -14.26 -21.44 19.73
N ILE A 122 -13.99 -22.74 19.56
CA ILE A 122 -13.97 -23.40 18.25
C ILE A 122 -15.34 -23.30 17.59
N HIS A 123 -16.40 -23.64 18.30
CA HIS A 123 -17.77 -23.56 17.80
C HIS A 123 -18.16 -22.13 17.43
N LYS A 124 -17.83 -21.15 18.29
CA LYS A 124 -18.09 -19.72 18.03
C LYS A 124 -17.39 -19.24 16.75
N ARG A 125 -16.13 -19.63 16.55
CA ARG A 125 -15.35 -19.26 15.37
C ARG A 125 -15.79 -20.01 14.11
N GLY A 126 -16.19 -21.27 14.23
CA GLY A 126 -16.78 -22.03 13.12
C GLY A 126 -18.04 -21.34 12.59
N LEU A 127 -18.96 -20.94 13.49
CA LEU A 127 -20.15 -20.17 13.14
C LEU A 127 -19.83 -18.82 12.52
N TYR A 128 -18.86 -18.09 13.09
CA TYR A 128 -18.48 -16.79 12.57
C TYR A 128 -17.74 -16.90 11.23
N ASN A 129 -16.99 -17.96 10.97
CA ASN A 129 -16.29 -18.18 9.71
C ASN A 129 -17.23 -18.54 8.56
N ALA A 130 -18.36 -19.21 8.86
CA ALA A 130 -19.31 -19.67 7.87
C ALA A 130 -19.81 -18.55 6.93
N VAL A 131 -19.92 -18.89 5.65
CA VAL A 131 -20.55 -18.03 4.63
C VAL A 131 -22.00 -18.45 4.40
N ASP A 132 -22.79 -17.61 3.71
CA ASP A 132 -24.20 -17.92 3.43
C ASP A 132 -24.41 -19.25 2.69
N ALA A 133 -23.45 -19.68 1.87
CA ALA A 133 -23.50 -20.99 1.22
C ALA A 133 -23.41 -22.14 2.24
N ASP A 134 -22.58 -22.00 3.27
CA ASP A 134 -22.44 -22.99 4.34
C ASP A 134 -23.71 -23.06 5.19
N VAL A 135 -24.32 -21.90 5.50
CA VAL A 135 -25.56 -21.83 6.29
C VAL A 135 -26.68 -22.59 5.57
N LYS A 136 -26.89 -22.32 4.27
CA LYS A 136 -27.91 -23.01 3.47
C LYS A 136 -27.64 -24.50 3.36
N LYS A 137 -26.37 -24.90 3.25
CA LYS A 137 -25.97 -26.31 3.25
C LYS A 137 -26.25 -26.98 4.59
N ALA A 138 -26.00 -26.28 5.70
CA ALA A 138 -26.24 -26.77 7.05
C ALA A 138 -27.74 -26.92 7.35
N GLU A 139 -28.58 -25.94 6.96
CA GLU A 139 -30.04 -25.98 7.07
C GLU A 139 -30.66 -27.16 6.32
N ALA A 140 -30.12 -27.50 5.14
CA ALA A 140 -30.54 -28.66 4.37
C ALA A 140 -30.05 -30.01 4.94
N SER A 141 -29.16 -29.99 5.95
CA SER A 141 -28.55 -31.18 6.52
C SER A 141 -29.21 -31.61 7.85
N LYS A 142 -29.20 -32.91 8.15
CA LYS A 142 -29.66 -33.44 9.45
C LYS A 142 -28.83 -32.94 10.64
N ARG A 143 -27.58 -32.53 10.42
CA ARG A 143 -26.67 -32.05 11.47
C ARG A 143 -26.92 -30.58 11.84
N GLY A 144 -27.59 -29.82 10.97
CA GLY A 144 -27.92 -28.42 11.21
C GLY A 144 -26.71 -27.57 11.61
N LYS A 145 -26.89 -26.74 12.65
CA LYS A 145 -25.88 -25.81 13.17
C LYS A 145 -24.58 -26.51 13.64
N ALA A 146 -24.64 -27.78 14.05
CA ALA A 146 -23.46 -28.55 14.46
C ALA A 146 -22.46 -28.70 13.31
N MET A 147 -22.93 -28.77 12.06
CA MET A 147 -22.05 -28.82 10.88
C MET A 147 -21.19 -27.55 10.76
N LEU A 148 -21.73 -26.37 11.09
CA LEU A 148 -21.00 -25.10 11.06
C LEU A 148 -20.02 -24.99 12.25
N MET A 149 -20.39 -25.53 13.40
CA MET A 149 -19.53 -25.56 14.58
C MET A 149 -18.27 -26.40 14.33
N ASP A 150 -18.42 -27.57 13.68
CA ASP A 150 -17.30 -28.44 13.29
C ASP A 150 -16.31 -27.77 12.33
N MET A 151 -16.76 -26.80 11.51
CA MET A 151 -15.86 -26.05 10.63
C MET A 151 -14.78 -25.29 11.41
N GLY A 152 -15.05 -24.98 12.69
CA GLY A 152 -14.06 -24.38 13.59
C GLY A 152 -12.80 -25.21 13.73
N MET A 153 -12.90 -26.55 13.66
CA MET A 153 -11.73 -27.44 13.77
C MET A 153 -10.70 -27.21 12.66
N LYS A 154 -11.17 -26.87 11.45
CA LYS A 154 -10.29 -26.57 10.32
C LYS A 154 -9.47 -25.30 10.52
N LEU A 155 -9.94 -24.40 11.39
CA LEU A 155 -9.27 -23.12 11.67
C LEU A 155 -8.02 -23.30 12.53
N LEU A 156 -7.90 -24.40 13.29
CA LEU A 156 -6.71 -24.64 14.12
C LEU A 156 -5.45 -24.78 13.26
N GLY A 157 -5.55 -25.43 12.10
CA GLY A 157 -4.47 -25.51 11.10
C GLY A 157 -4.10 -24.18 10.45
N LYS A 158 -4.88 -23.11 10.69
CA LYS A 158 -4.60 -21.73 10.27
C LYS A 158 -4.24 -20.82 11.46
N SER A 159 -3.61 -21.40 12.48
CA SER A 159 -3.05 -20.66 13.62
C SER A 159 -1.64 -20.17 13.31
N TYR A 160 -1.51 -18.87 13.08
CA TYR A 160 -0.24 -18.23 12.74
C TYR A 160 0.32 -17.41 13.89
N ILE A 161 1.65 -17.41 14.00
CA ILE A 161 2.40 -16.49 14.85
C ILE A 161 3.11 -15.51 13.92
N ILE A 162 2.81 -14.22 14.08
CA ILE A 162 3.40 -13.13 13.32
C ILE A 162 4.39 -12.43 14.24
N VAL A 163 5.67 -12.48 13.92
CA VAL A 163 6.70 -11.74 14.66
C VAL A 163 7.11 -10.53 13.84
N VAL A 164 6.89 -9.34 14.40
CA VAL A 164 7.18 -8.05 13.75
C VAL A 164 8.46 -7.46 14.33
N ASP A 165 9.41 -7.17 13.45
CA ASP A 165 10.73 -6.65 13.78
C ASP A 165 10.86 -5.19 13.35
N TYR A 166 10.98 -4.29 14.32
CA TYR A 166 11.23 -2.85 14.15
C TYR A 166 12.73 -2.51 14.37
N ALA A 167 13.64 -3.33 13.86
CA ALA A 167 15.07 -3.12 14.06
C ALA A 167 15.51 -1.69 13.71
N LYS A 168 16.39 -1.10 14.53
CA LYS A 168 17.07 0.18 14.26
C LYS A 168 16.10 1.36 14.10
N ILE A 169 15.18 1.53 15.03
CA ILE A 169 14.36 2.75 15.11
C ILE A 169 15.28 3.97 15.26
N ARG A 170 15.04 4.99 14.45
CA ARG A 170 15.78 6.26 14.51
C ARG A 170 14.85 7.46 14.45
N ASN A 171 15.13 8.49 15.25
CA ASN A 171 14.48 9.80 15.15
C ASN A 171 15.19 10.72 14.15
N HIS A 172 14.56 11.81 13.74
CA HIS A 172 15.13 12.81 12.83
C HIS A 172 16.57 13.25 13.17
N LYS A 173 16.90 13.47 14.45
CA LYS A 173 18.25 13.87 14.88
C LYS A 173 19.30 12.78 14.63
N GLU A 174 18.95 11.52 14.87
CA GLU A 174 19.81 10.37 14.56
C GLU A 174 19.98 10.12 13.06
N LEU A 175 19.25 10.85 12.23
CA LEU A 175 19.23 10.76 10.78
C LEU A 175 19.80 12.00 10.09
N ASP A 176 20.20 13.01 10.85
CA ASP A 176 20.69 14.29 10.33
C ASP A 176 19.65 14.99 9.43
N ILE A 177 18.41 15.07 9.93
CA ILE A 177 17.29 15.75 9.26
C ILE A 177 16.82 16.91 10.14
N ASP A 178 17.02 18.13 9.65
CA ASP A 178 16.73 19.36 10.39
C ASP A 178 15.38 20.01 10.06
N ASP A 179 14.84 19.81 8.85
CA ASP A 179 13.58 20.42 8.39
C ASP A 179 12.31 19.69 8.89
N ARG A 180 12.50 18.54 9.53
CA ARG A 180 11.43 17.63 9.96
C ARG A 180 11.75 17.00 11.29
N HIS A 181 10.70 16.60 12.00
CA HIS A 181 10.78 15.78 13.19
C HIS A 181 9.96 14.49 13.05
N GLY A 182 10.17 13.53 13.94
CA GLY A 182 9.57 12.19 13.87
C GLY A 182 10.57 11.05 13.69
N TRP A 183 10.10 9.92 13.14
CA TRP A 183 10.74 8.61 13.30
C TRP A 183 10.70 7.75 12.03
N ARG A 184 11.71 6.89 11.86
CA ARG A 184 11.73 5.83 10.85
C ARG A 184 12.31 4.52 11.38
N THR A 185 11.92 3.42 10.76
CA THR A 185 12.43 2.08 11.06
C THR A 185 12.31 1.15 9.85
N PRO A 186 13.34 0.35 9.51
CA PRO A 186 13.15 -0.91 8.80
C PRO A 186 12.03 -1.75 9.43
N LEU A 187 11.36 -2.57 8.61
CA LEU A 187 10.32 -3.47 9.08
C LEU A 187 10.45 -4.84 8.42
N ASP A 188 10.74 -5.85 9.21
CA ASP A 188 10.73 -7.25 8.82
C ASP A 188 9.57 -7.97 9.51
N VAL A 189 8.96 -8.94 8.81
CA VAL A 189 7.81 -9.70 9.29
C VAL A 189 8.09 -11.18 9.08
N PHE A 190 8.13 -11.92 10.17
CA PHE A 190 8.31 -13.36 10.16
C PHE A 190 6.96 -14.03 10.43
N LEU A 191 6.60 -14.97 9.58
CA LEU A 191 5.38 -15.76 9.69
C LEU A 191 5.74 -17.19 10.07
N PHE A 192 5.15 -17.64 11.18
CA PHE A 192 5.22 -19.02 11.64
C PHE A 192 3.80 -19.59 11.77
N ARG A 193 3.70 -20.91 11.83
CA ARG A 193 2.44 -21.65 11.98
C ARG A 193 2.57 -22.72 13.06
N VAL A 194 1.51 -22.88 13.86
CA VAL A 194 1.40 -24.03 14.77
C VAL A 194 1.15 -25.29 13.95
N LYS A 195 1.98 -26.32 14.11
CA LYS A 195 1.83 -27.61 13.44
C LYS A 195 0.70 -28.41 14.09
N TYR A 196 -0.52 -28.21 13.59
CA TYR A 196 -1.71 -28.94 14.02
C TYR A 196 -2.19 -29.89 12.93
N SER A 197 -1.81 -31.16 13.02
CA SER A 197 -2.22 -32.24 12.11
C SER A 197 -3.33 -33.11 12.73
N SER A 198 -3.91 -34.00 11.92
CA SER A 198 -4.88 -35.00 12.41
C SER A 198 -4.28 -35.90 13.50
N ASP A 199 -2.98 -36.22 13.44
CA ASP A 199 -2.30 -37.04 14.44
C ASP A 199 -2.14 -36.28 15.77
N VAL A 200 -1.78 -34.99 15.69
CA VAL A 200 -1.71 -34.12 16.87
C VAL A 200 -3.09 -33.98 17.51
N GLN A 201 -4.14 -33.85 16.69
CA GLN A 201 -5.52 -33.81 17.16
C GLN A 201 -5.93 -35.11 17.86
N ALA A 202 -5.69 -36.27 17.23
CA ALA A 202 -6.00 -37.57 17.83
C ALA A 202 -5.29 -37.73 19.18
N LYS A 203 -3.98 -37.45 19.22
CA LYS A 203 -3.20 -37.50 20.45
C LYS A 203 -3.75 -36.58 21.54
N LEU A 204 -4.18 -35.37 21.20
CA LEU A 204 -4.80 -34.44 22.14
C LEU A 204 -6.07 -35.04 22.75
N PHE A 205 -6.98 -35.56 21.92
CA PHE A 205 -8.26 -36.10 22.39
C PHE A 205 -8.12 -37.45 23.11
N ASP A 206 -7.19 -38.30 22.69
CA ASP A 206 -7.04 -39.64 23.22
C ASP A 206 -6.21 -39.65 24.52
N GLU A 207 -5.17 -38.79 24.59
CA GLU A 207 -4.18 -38.87 25.67
C GLU A 207 -4.17 -37.67 26.62
N MET A 208 -4.69 -36.51 26.22
CA MET A 208 -4.54 -35.25 26.97
C MET A 208 -5.88 -34.62 27.37
N TRP A 209 -7.00 -35.09 26.81
CA TRP A 209 -8.33 -34.56 27.06
C TRP A 209 -8.97 -35.20 28.30
N ILE A 210 -9.30 -34.36 29.29
CA ILE A 210 -10.00 -34.76 30.50
C ILE A 210 -11.51 -34.83 30.18
N TYR A 211 -12.07 -36.04 30.22
CA TYR A 211 -13.50 -36.30 30.05
C TYR A 211 -14.23 -36.23 31.40
N SER A 212 -15.54 -36.03 31.37
CA SER A 212 -16.36 -35.86 32.58
C SER A 212 -16.44 -37.10 33.46
N ASP A 213 -16.16 -38.26 32.89
CA ASP A 213 -16.16 -39.58 33.52
C ASP A 213 -14.76 -40.05 33.94
N ASP A 214 -13.71 -39.27 33.69
CA ASP A 214 -12.37 -39.57 34.18
C ASP A 214 -12.30 -39.46 35.71
N ASP A 215 -11.68 -40.44 36.35
CA ASP A 215 -11.36 -40.37 37.78
C ASP A 215 -10.23 -39.34 38.05
N PRO A 216 -10.06 -38.87 39.30
CA PRO A 216 -9.08 -37.83 39.63
C PRO A 216 -7.63 -38.17 39.25
N GLU A 217 -7.21 -39.44 39.33
CA GLU A 217 -5.85 -39.85 38.98
C GLU A 217 -5.65 -39.81 37.46
N THR A 218 -6.62 -40.30 36.69
CA THR A 218 -6.63 -40.20 35.22
C THR A 218 -6.63 -38.74 34.76
N ALA A 219 -7.46 -37.89 35.36
CA ALA A 219 -7.51 -36.46 35.05
C ALA A 219 -6.17 -35.78 35.29
N LYS A 220 -5.51 -36.08 36.43
CA LYS A 220 -4.18 -35.58 36.75
C LYS A 220 -3.12 -36.06 35.74
N ALA A 221 -3.11 -37.34 35.39
CA ALA A 221 -2.16 -37.89 34.43
C ALA A 221 -2.31 -37.26 33.03
N LYS A 222 -3.55 -37.04 32.56
CA LYS A 222 -3.82 -36.37 31.28
C LYS A 222 -3.40 -34.90 31.29
N LYS A 223 -3.65 -34.20 32.41
CA LYS A 223 -3.16 -32.83 32.61
C LYS A 223 -1.64 -32.76 32.49
N GLU A 224 -0.92 -33.64 33.20
CA GLU A 224 0.54 -33.71 33.17
C GLU A 224 1.08 -34.06 31.77
N LYS A 225 0.40 -34.94 31.03
CA LYS A 225 0.75 -35.23 29.63
C LYS A 225 0.67 -34.00 28.74
N PHE A 226 -0.38 -33.18 28.87
CA PHE A 226 -0.48 -31.93 28.14
C PHE A 226 0.63 -30.95 28.55
N ASP A 227 0.82 -30.77 29.86
CA ASP A 227 1.77 -29.81 30.42
C ASP A 227 3.22 -30.14 30.01
N ASN A 228 3.55 -31.43 29.87
CA ASN A 228 4.88 -31.90 29.45
C ASN A 228 5.05 -32.07 27.93
N HIS A 229 3.96 -32.04 27.14
CA HIS A 229 4.06 -32.12 25.69
C HIS A 229 4.56 -30.79 25.11
N THR A 230 5.28 -30.84 23.98
CA THR A 230 5.69 -29.64 23.24
C THR A 230 5.07 -29.69 21.85
N PHE A 231 4.11 -28.81 21.59
CA PHE A 231 3.57 -28.65 20.25
C PHE A 231 4.55 -27.84 19.39
N GLN A 232 4.70 -28.23 18.13
CA GLN A 232 5.71 -27.64 17.26
C GLN A 232 5.20 -26.39 16.54
N VAL A 233 6.13 -25.47 16.31
CA VAL A 233 5.97 -24.33 15.40
C VAL A 233 6.80 -24.58 14.15
N GLU A 234 6.32 -24.14 13.00
CA GLU A 234 7.10 -24.15 11.77
C GLU A 234 7.21 -22.77 11.15
N TYR A 235 8.37 -22.48 10.57
CA TYR A 235 8.58 -21.29 9.77
C TYR A 235 7.83 -21.40 8.44
N VAL A 236 7.08 -20.35 8.08
CA VAL A 236 6.31 -20.28 6.83
C VAL A 236 7.01 -19.38 5.82
N MET A 237 7.28 -18.13 6.20
CA MET A 237 7.93 -17.15 5.33
C MET A 237 8.42 -15.93 6.11
N THR A 238 9.24 -15.10 5.44
CA THR A 238 9.61 -13.75 5.89
C THR A 238 9.31 -12.78 4.76
N THR A 239 8.82 -11.60 5.08
CA THR A 239 8.67 -10.48 4.14
C THR A 239 9.18 -9.19 4.78
N SER A 240 9.62 -8.26 3.94
CA SER A 240 10.25 -7.00 4.36
C SER A 240 9.53 -5.84 3.71
N ASN A 241 9.34 -4.75 4.45
CA ASN A 241 8.87 -3.53 3.83
C ASN A 241 9.98 -2.98 2.90
N PRO A 242 9.70 -2.68 1.61
CA PRO A 242 10.75 -2.31 0.65
C PRO A 242 11.55 -1.06 1.06
N THR A 243 10.93 -0.16 1.82
CA THR A 243 11.56 1.04 2.38
C THR A 243 11.35 1.08 3.89
N PRO A 244 12.13 1.84 4.66
CA PRO A 244 11.81 2.08 6.07
C PRO A 244 10.39 2.64 6.22
N VAL A 245 9.65 2.10 7.19
CA VAL A 245 8.39 2.67 7.65
C VAL A 245 8.74 4.00 8.34
N GLN A 246 8.03 5.08 8.00
CA GLN A 246 8.28 6.40 8.57
C GLN A 246 7.00 7.16 8.93
N ARG A 247 7.12 7.99 9.97
CA ARG A 247 6.19 9.04 10.41
C ARG A 247 7.01 10.27 10.75
N MET A 248 7.06 11.20 9.81
CA MET A 248 7.77 12.46 9.92
C MET A 248 6.83 13.60 9.52
N GLN A 249 7.01 14.76 10.14
CA GLN A 249 6.31 16.00 9.80
C GLN A 249 7.32 17.12 9.62
N TYR A 250 7.02 18.03 8.70
CA TYR A 250 7.78 19.26 8.55
C TYR A 250 7.60 20.14 9.79
N ASN A 251 8.70 20.74 10.24
CA ASN A 251 8.71 21.60 11.42
C ASN A 251 7.83 22.84 11.21
N SER A 252 7.30 23.39 12.30
CA SER A 252 6.33 24.49 12.27
C SER A 252 6.87 25.82 11.69
N ASP A 253 8.17 25.99 11.62
CA ASP A 253 8.86 27.14 11.02
C ASP A 253 8.91 27.06 9.49
N THR A 254 8.83 25.86 8.92
CA THR A 254 8.75 25.66 7.46
C THR A 254 7.39 26.07 6.89
N GLN A 255 7.35 26.45 5.61
CA GLN A 255 6.09 26.83 4.93
C GLN A 255 5.04 25.71 4.98
N LEU A 256 5.45 24.46 4.72
CA LEU A 256 4.55 23.29 4.77
C LEU A 256 4.11 22.94 6.19
N GLY A 257 4.98 23.13 7.19
CA GLY A 257 4.64 22.85 8.58
C GLY A 257 3.62 23.83 9.16
N LYS A 258 3.61 25.10 8.70
CA LYS A 258 2.60 26.10 9.09
C LYS A 258 1.18 25.74 8.64
N LEU A 259 1.05 24.94 7.58
CA LEU A 259 -0.25 24.54 7.00
C LEU A 259 -0.83 23.27 7.62
N LEU A 260 -0.07 22.57 8.47
CA LEU A 260 -0.44 21.24 8.98
C LEU A 260 -0.47 21.24 10.52
N PRO A 261 -1.46 20.57 11.14
CA PRO A 261 -1.44 20.32 12.58
C PRO A 261 -0.17 19.56 12.98
N GLN A 262 0.59 20.17 13.89
CA GLN A 262 1.82 19.61 14.43
C GLN A 262 1.50 18.58 15.50
N LYS A 263 2.15 17.42 15.42
CA LYS A 263 2.08 16.37 16.43
C LYS A 263 3.37 16.37 17.24
N SER A 264 3.33 15.84 18.44
CA SER A 264 4.53 15.58 19.22
C SER A 264 5.34 14.41 18.65
N ASP A 265 6.63 14.34 18.99
CA ASP A 265 7.46 13.16 18.68
C ASP A 265 6.90 11.88 19.31
N GLU A 266 6.18 11.96 20.44
CA GLU A 266 5.53 10.80 21.05
C GLU A 266 4.35 10.29 20.22
N GLU A 267 3.50 11.19 19.73
CA GLU A 267 2.39 10.85 18.85
C GLU A 267 2.90 10.27 17.52
N LEU A 268 3.92 10.88 16.91
CA LEU A 268 4.53 10.35 15.68
C LEU A 268 5.16 8.98 15.90
N PHE A 269 5.75 8.72 17.08
CA PHE A 269 6.25 7.40 17.44
C PHE A 269 5.10 6.39 17.55
N LYS A 270 4.03 6.72 18.27
CA LYS A 270 2.83 5.87 18.38
C LYS A 270 2.26 5.53 17.01
N GLU A 271 2.18 6.52 16.11
CA GLU A 271 1.75 6.31 14.73
C GLU A 271 2.74 5.48 13.90
N LEU A 272 4.04 5.52 14.19
CA LEU A 272 5.05 4.73 13.50
C LEU A 272 4.84 3.25 13.82
N VAL A 273 4.71 2.92 15.10
CA VAL A 273 4.47 1.54 15.56
C VAL A 273 3.14 1.04 15.01
N ALA A 274 2.06 1.82 15.13
CA ALA A 274 0.77 1.44 14.55
C ALA A 274 0.84 1.25 13.02
N LYS A 275 1.60 2.09 12.30
CA LYS A 275 1.82 1.95 10.84
C LYS A 275 2.59 0.68 10.52
N GLY A 276 3.66 0.37 11.25
CA GLY A 276 4.44 -0.86 11.05
C GLY A 276 3.59 -2.11 11.29
N TYR A 277 2.75 -2.09 12.33
CA TYR A 277 1.85 -3.19 12.65
C TYR A 277 0.83 -3.41 11.54
N GLN A 278 0.17 -2.35 11.07
CA GLN A 278 -0.74 -2.43 9.92
C GLN A 278 -0.02 -2.86 8.63
N ARG A 279 1.23 -2.40 8.43
CA ARG A 279 2.07 -2.77 7.29
C ARG A 279 2.41 -4.26 7.32
N ALA A 280 2.62 -4.85 8.50
CA ALA A 280 2.88 -6.27 8.63
C ALA A 280 1.73 -7.12 8.04
N PHE A 281 0.48 -6.81 8.42
CA PHE A 281 -0.68 -7.47 7.83
C PHE A 281 -0.80 -7.24 6.33
N PHE A 282 -0.58 -6.01 5.86
CA PHE A 282 -0.61 -5.71 4.43
C PHE A 282 0.38 -6.55 3.62
N LEU A 283 1.62 -6.70 4.12
CA LEU A 283 2.64 -7.53 3.47
C LEU A 283 2.24 -9.01 3.45
N LEU A 284 1.73 -9.54 4.56
CA LEU A 284 1.25 -10.92 4.62
C LEU A 284 0.05 -11.18 3.69
N GLU A 285 -0.87 -10.23 3.57
CA GLU A 285 -1.98 -10.32 2.60
C GLU A 285 -1.48 -10.29 1.15
N LYS A 286 -0.40 -9.54 0.89
CA LYS A 286 0.24 -9.48 -0.43
C LYS A 286 0.95 -10.78 -0.75
N ASP A 287 1.63 -11.41 0.20
CA ASP A 287 2.61 -12.46 -0.07
C ASP A 287 2.14 -13.88 0.31
N HIS A 288 1.23 -14.04 1.27
CA HIS A 288 0.71 -15.33 1.71
C HIS A 288 -0.78 -15.52 1.40
N GLU A 289 -1.14 -16.68 0.84
CA GLU A 289 -2.49 -16.92 0.33
C GLU A 289 -3.56 -17.05 1.43
N ASP A 290 -3.21 -17.61 2.59
CA ASP A 290 -4.18 -17.76 3.69
C ASP A 290 -4.63 -16.42 4.29
N PHE A 291 -3.93 -15.33 3.98
CA PHE A 291 -4.30 -13.98 4.39
C PHE A 291 -5.17 -13.27 3.33
N ARG A 292 -5.36 -13.87 2.15
CA ARG A 292 -6.18 -13.32 1.07
C ARG A 292 -7.60 -13.82 1.17
N VAL A 293 -8.55 -12.89 1.10
CA VAL A 293 -9.97 -13.25 1.05
C VAL A 293 -10.30 -13.85 -0.30
N LYS A 294 -11.10 -14.93 -0.29
CA LYS A 294 -11.66 -15.53 -1.49
C LYS A 294 -13.17 -15.66 -1.36
N MET A 295 -13.91 -15.32 -2.41
CA MET A 295 -15.37 -15.35 -2.41
C MET A 295 -15.89 -15.45 -3.84
N PRO A 296 -16.92 -16.24 -4.14
CA PRO A 296 -17.54 -16.21 -5.46
C PRO A 296 -18.21 -14.87 -5.75
N LEU A 297 -18.20 -14.48 -7.02
CA LEU A 297 -19.00 -13.38 -7.55
C LEU A 297 -20.48 -13.76 -7.48
N TYR A 298 -21.26 -12.97 -6.74
CA TYR A 298 -22.67 -13.25 -6.46
C TYR A 298 -23.60 -12.77 -7.59
N GLU A 299 -23.30 -11.60 -8.17
CA GLU A 299 -23.97 -11.04 -9.36
C GLU A 299 -22.93 -10.42 -10.28
N ASP A 300 -23.21 -10.41 -11.59
CA ASP A 300 -22.32 -9.84 -12.61
C ASP A 300 -22.82 -8.50 -13.19
N ARG A 301 -24.04 -8.07 -12.87
CA ARG A 301 -24.62 -6.77 -13.30
C ARG A 301 -25.55 -6.17 -12.24
N PRO A 302 -25.06 -5.22 -11.40
CA PRO A 302 -23.67 -4.82 -11.24
C PRO A 302 -22.83 -5.93 -10.58
N LEU A 303 -21.49 -5.84 -10.69
CA LEU A 303 -20.58 -6.78 -10.03
C LEU A 303 -20.73 -6.68 -8.51
N LYS A 304 -21.13 -7.77 -7.87
CA LYS A 304 -21.34 -7.84 -6.41
C LYS A 304 -20.81 -9.14 -5.82
N ALA A 305 -20.35 -9.07 -4.58
CA ALA A 305 -20.00 -10.25 -3.80
C ALA A 305 -20.36 -10.09 -2.32
N LYS A 306 -20.61 -11.22 -1.64
CA LYS A 306 -20.97 -11.31 -0.23
C LYS A 306 -19.72 -11.21 0.66
N ILE A 307 -19.06 -10.08 0.57
CA ILE A 307 -17.82 -9.73 1.28
C ILE A 307 -17.95 -8.30 1.78
N GLY A 308 -17.41 -7.97 2.94
CA GLY A 308 -17.49 -6.64 3.54
C GLY A 308 -16.43 -6.40 4.61
N LYS A 309 -16.77 -5.56 5.60
CA LYS A 309 -15.85 -5.20 6.69
C LYS A 309 -15.40 -6.39 7.55
N LYS A 310 -16.19 -7.47 7.64
CA LYS A 310 -15.81 -8.71 8.36
C LYS A 310 -14.56 -9.36 7.77
N GLU A 311 -14.42 -9.32 6.46
CA GLU A 311 -13.26 -9.83 5.72
C GLU A 311 -12.18 -8.74 5.52
N GLY A 312 -12.36 -7.57 6.14
CA GLY A 312 -11.43 -6.44 6.04
C GLY A 312 -11.45 -5.71 4.70
N LEU A 313 -12.56 -5.81 3.94
CA LEU A 313 -12.68 -5.15 2.65
C LEU A 313 -12.57 -3.62 2.80
N LYS A 314 -11.75 -2.99 1.96
CA LYS A 314 -11.60 -1.54 1.84
C LYS A 314 -11.98 -1.08 0.45
N VAL A 315 -12.37 0.19 0.34
CA VAL A 315 -12.61 0.84 -0.96
C VAL A 315 -11.33 0.77 -1.80
N ASP A 316 -11.50 0.52 -3.10
CA ASP A 316 -10.45 0.33 -4.10
C ASP A 316 -9.49 -0.84 -3.88
N GLN A 317 -9.76 -1.71 -2.91
CA GLN A 317 -9.01 -2.94 -2.75
C GLN A 317 -9.21 -3.84 -3.96
N ARG A 318 -8.09 -4.34 -4.51
CA ARG A 318 -8.05 -5.10 -5.75
C ARG A 318 -8.28 -6.59 -5.52
N TYR A 319 -9.06 -7.17 -6.43
CA TYR A 319 -9.34 -8.59 -6.51
C TYR A 319 -9.12 -9.10 -7.94
N PHE A 320 -8.52 -10.27 -8.07
CA PHE A 320 -8.50 -11.00 -9.33
C PHE A 320 -9.72 -11.92 -9.38
N VAL A 321 -10.27 -12.08 -10.58
CA VAL A 321 -11.45 -12.91 -10.82
C VAL A 321 -11.03 -14.11 -11.67
N TYR A 322 -11.27 -15.31 -11.16
CA TYR A 322 -10.87 -16.57 -11.77
C TYR A 322 -12.08 -17.41 -12.17
N GLU A 323 -11.97 -18.07 -13.31
CA GLU A 323 -12.85 -19.16 -13.72
C GLU A 323 -12.04 -20.44 -13.68
N TYR A 324 -12.57 -21.49 -13.04
CA TYR A 324 -11.90 -22.78 -13.00
C TYR A 324 -12.27 -23.59 -14.23
N GLU A 325 -11.25 -23.94 -15.02
CA GLU A 325 -11.41 -24.75 -16.22
C GLU A 325 -10.83 -26.13 -15.94
N TYR A 326 -11.55 -27.19 -16.33
CA TYR A 326 -11.05 -28.55 -16.19
C TYR A 326 -9.95 -28.80 -17.23
N ASN A 327 -8.75 -29.11 -16.75
CA ASN A 327 -7.64 -29.50 -17.61
C ASN A 327 -7.58 -31.04 -17.69
N ALA A 328 -7.94 -31.58 -18.85
CA ALA A 328 -7.95 -33.03 -19.10
C ALA A 328 -6.57 -33.68 -19.02
N LYS A 329 -5.46 -32.91 -19.15
CA LYS A 329 -4.09 -33.44 -19.05
C LYS A 329 -3.63 -33.60 -17.61
N THR A 330 -4.08 -32.72 -16.72
CA THR A 330 -3.69 -32.74 -15.30
C THR A 330 -4.79 -33.35 -14.41
N GLU A 331 -5.94 -33.71 -15.00
CA GLU A 331 -7.16 -34.19 -14.36
C GLU A 331 -7.62 -33.27 -13.22
N LYS A 332 -7.34 -31.97 -13.34
CA LYS A 332 -7.55 -30.98 -12.28
C LYS A 332 -8.23 -29.73 -12.83
N ALA A 333 -9.04 -29.12 -11.98
CA ALA A 333 -9.52 -27.77 -12.20
C ALA A 333 -8.38 -26.77 -11.99
N GLU A 334 -8.10 -25.95 -13.01
CA GLU A 334 -7.04 -24.95 -13.03
C GLU A 334 -7.65 -23.53 -13.08
N PRO A 335 -7.13 -22.58 -12.29
CA PRO A 335 -7.67 -21.23 -12.24
C PRO A 335 -7.21 -20.41 -13.45
N ASN A 336 -8.15 -19.94 -14.27
CA ASN A 336 -7.88 -19.03 -15.38
C ASN A 336 -8.35 -17.61 -15.03
N ARG A 337 -7.44 -16.62 -14.97
CA ARG A 337 -7.80 -15.23 -14.59
C ARG A 337 -8.59 -14.56 -15.72
N LYS A 338 -9.86 -14.27 -15.48
CA LYS A 338 -10.77 -13.63 -16.45
C LYS A 338 -10.82 -12.11 -16.34
N GLY A 339 -10.47 -11.54 -15.19
CA GLY A 339 -10.36 -10.09 -15.06
C GLY A 339 -9.93 -9.61 -13.69
N VAL A 340 -9.91 -8.28 -13.54
CA VAL A 340 -9.49 -7.61 -12.31
C VAL A 340 -10.53 -6.56 -11.94
N VAL A 341 -10.92 -6.57 -10.67
CA VAL A 341 -11.93 -5.67 -10.11
C VAL A 341 -11.41 -4.96 -8.88
N ARG A 342 -11.99 -3.81 -8.57
CA ARG A 342 -11.75 -3.04 -7.34
C ARG A 342 -13.07 -2.79 -6.62
N ALA A 343 -13.02 -2.76 -5.29
CA ALA A 343 -14.20 -2.51 -4.46
C ALA A 343 -14.67 -1.06 -4.59
N LYS A 344 -15.97 -0.85 -4.87
CA LYS A 344 -16.59 0.47 -4.98
C LYS A 344 -17.26 0.90 -3.68
N ASN A 345 -18.14 0.04 -3.17
CA ASN A 345 -18.95 0.29 -1.99
C ASN A 345 -18.82 -0.92 -1.07
N VAL A 346 -18.50 -0.68 0.20
CA VAL A 346 -18.24 -1.72 1.20
C VAL A 346 -19.36 -1.75 2.22
N VAL A 347 -20.00 -2.91 2.38
CA VAL A 347 -21.04 -3.12 3.40
C VAL A 347 -20.44 -3.52 4.74
N ASP A 348 -21.15 -3.21 5.82
CA ASP A 348 -20.84 -3.72 7.15
C ASP A 348 -21.56 -5.05 7.36
N ASN A 349 -20.80 -6.14 7.42
CA ASN A 349 -21.30 -7.51 7.56
C ASN A 349 -20.67 -8.22 8.78
N ARG A 350 -20.29 -7.46 9.82
CA ARG A 350 -19.66 -7.98 11.04
C ARG A 350 -20.67 -8.70 11.94
N GLN A 351 -21.17 -9.81 11.43
CA GLN A 351 -22.14 -10.69 12.09
C GLN A 351 -21.98 -12.13 11.59
N VAL A 352 -22.60 -13.06 12.31
CA VAL A 352 -22.74 -14.45 11.84
C VAL A 352 -23.62 -14.46 10.60
N ALA A 353 -23.25 -15.24 9.60
CA ALA A 353 -24.01 -15.37 8.36
C ALA A 353 -25.41 -15.95 8.66
N THR A 354 -26.45 -15.36 8.08
CA THR A 354 -27.85 -15.80 8.23
C THR A 354 -28.41 -16.40 6.93
N GLY A 355 -27.61 -16.48 5.86
CA GLY A 355 -28.07 -16.84 4.51
C GLY A 355 -28.42 -15.63 3.62
N GLU A 356 -28.59 -14.45 4.24
CA GLU A 356 -28.97 -13.19 3.60
C GLU A 356 -27.98 -12.04 3.90
N THR A 357 -26.69 -12.34 3.84
CA THR A 357 -25.65 -11.32 4.04
C THR A 357 -25.67 -10.28 2.91
N PRO A 358 -25.57 -8.97 3.21
CA PRO A 358 -25.52 -7.92 2.20
C PRO A 358 -24.28 -8.04 1.31
N THR A 359 -24.32 -7.39 0.15
CA THR A 359 -23.25 -7.47 -0.86
C THR A 359 -22.51 -6.15 -1.03
N SER A 360 -21.17 -6.23 -1.14
CA SER A 360 -20.35 -5.12 -1.60
C SER A 360 -20.34 -5.05 -3.12
N ARG A 361 -20.20 -3.84 -3.67
CA ARG A 361 -20.15 -3.59 -5.12
C ARG A 361 -18.72 -3.43 -5.60
N PHE A 362 -18.47 -3.86 -6.83
CA PHE A 362 -17.17 -3.78 -7.48
C PHE A 362 -17.30 -3.11 -8.86
N TYR A 363 -16.18 -2.55 -9.35
CA TYR A 363 -16.02 -2.11 -10.73
C TYR A 363 -14.82 -2.82 -11.36
N GLN A 364 -14.89 -3.07 -12.65
CA GLN A 364 -13.84 -3.76 -13.40
C GLN A 364 -12.81 -2.77 -13.93
N ILE A 365 -11.53 -3.10 -13.81
CA ILE A 365 -10.41 -2.28 -14.30
C ILE A 365 -9.64 -2.94 -15.45
N SER A 366 -9.76 -4.27 -15.61
CA SER A 366 -9.21 -4.98 -16.77
C SER A 366 -9.86 -6.34 -16.98
N GLY A 367 -9.61 -6.92 -18.17
CA GLY A 367 -9.98 -8.29 -18.53
C GLY A 367 -11.30 -8.43 -19.28
N GLY A 368 -11.73 -9.68 -19.43
CA GLY A 368 -12.88 -10.09 -20.21
C GLY A 368 -14.21 -9.94 -19.48
N ARG A 369 -15.26 -10.56 -20.02
CA ARG A 369 -16.58 -10.57 -19.38
C ARG A 369 -16.54 -11.46 -18.14
N LEU A 370 -16.94 -10.91 -17.00
CA LEU A 370 -17.11 -11.65 -15.75
C LEU A 370 -18.52 -12.23 -15.65
N ARG A 371 -18.67 -13.38 -14.99
CA ARG A 371 -19.94 -14.08 -14.79
C ARG A 371 -20.11 -14.46 -13.33
N LYS A 372 -21.37 -14.55 -12.89
CA LYS A 372 -21.74 -15.09 -11.58
C LYS A 372 -21.09 -16.46 -11.36
N GLY A 373 -20.60 -16.71 -10.15
CA GLY A 373 -19.95 -17.96 -9.73
C GLY A 373 -18.43 -17.97 -9.90
N MET A 374 -17.84 -17.05 -10.69
CA MET A 374 -16.38 -16.92 -10.76
C MET A 374 -15.78 -16.53 -9.40
N LEU A 375 -14.58 -17.00 -9.09
CA LEU A 375 -13.93 -16.78 -7.79
C LEU A 375 -13.20 -15.43 -7.77
N LEU A 376 -13.55 -14.57 -6.81
CA LEU A 376 -12.75 -13.40 -6.45
C LEU A 376 -11.66 -13.81 -5.47
N GLN A 377 -10.43 -13.36 -5.68
CA GLN A 377 -9.34 -13.47 -4.71
C GLN A 377 -8.67 -12.11 -4.50
N GLN A 378 -8.47 -11.73 -3.24
CA GLN A 378 -7.78 -10.50 -2.87
C GLN A 378 -6.36 -10.47 -3.42
N LYS A 379 -5.96 -9.36 -4.06
CA LYS A 379 -4.60 -9.11 -4.56
C LYS A 379 -4.17 -7.67 -4.25
N SER A 380 -3.74 -7.45 -3.01
CA SER A 380 -3.32 -6.13 -2.51
C SER A 380 -2.19 -5.50 -3.34
N ASP A 381 -2.45 -4.30 -3.85
CA ASP A 381 -1.46 -3.37 -4.44
C ASP A 381 -0.97 -2.32 -3.43
N TRP A 382 0.13 -1.63 -3.72
CA TRP A 382 0.57 -0.45 -2.97
C TRP A 382 -0.29 0.78 -3.25
N GLY A 383 -1.01 0.78 -4.37
CA GLY A 383 -1.81 1.91 -4.82
C GLY A 383 -0.93 3.07 -5.31
N ILE A 384 0.30 2.77 -5.73
CA ILE A 384 1.26 3.74 -6.26
C ILE A 384 1.26 3.60 -7.78
N GLY A 385 1.07 4.71 -8.48
CA GLY A 385 1.14 4.77 -9.94
C GLY A 385 2.29 5.65 -10.40
N ILE A 386 3.13 5.16 -11.30
CA ILE A 386 4.19 5.93 -11.98
C ILE A 386 3.83 6.04 -13.45
N GLN A 387 3.86 7.26 -13.98
CA GLN A 387 3.51 7.57 -15.35
C GLN A 387 4.66 8.31 -16.03
N GLY A 388 5.21 7.74 -17.10
CA GLY A 388 6.00 8.51 -18.05
C GLY A 388 5.07 9.20 -19.04
N ARG A 389 5.24 10.51 -19.26
CA ARG A 389 4.41 11.33 -20.15
C ARG A 389 5.28 12.16 -21.09
N PHE A 390 4.75 12.43 -22.28
CA PHE A 390 5.33 13.35 -23.24
C PHE A 390 4.24 14.36 -23.64
N GLY A 391 4.51 15.64 -23.38
CA GLY A 391 3.65 16.77 -23.71
C GLY A 391 3.90 17.25 -25.14
N ILE A 392 2.83 17.65 -25.82
CA ILE A 392 2.82 18.21 -27.18
C ILE A 392 1.88 19.42 -27.15
N GLY A 393 2.34 20.55 -27.67
CA GLY A 393 1.58 21.80 -27.71
C GLY A 393 2.35 22.93 -27.06
N ASN A 394 1.63 23.79 -26.35
CA ASN A 394 2.14 25.01 -25.75
C ASN A 394 3.28 24.72 -24.76
N MET A 395 3.08 23.72 -23.91
CA MET A 395 4.08 23.26 -22.95
C MET A 395 4.46 21.81 -23.24
N GLY A 396 5.61 21.63 -23.89
CA GLY A 396 6.05 20.34 -24.41
C GLY A 396 6.83 19.49 -23.41
N GLY A 397 7.59 18.56 -23.97
CA GLY A 397 8.67 17.90 -23.25
C GLY A 397 8.30 16.59 -22.55
N GLY A 398 9.30 16.01 -21.88
CA GLY A 398 9.18 14.72 -21.21
C GLY A 398 8.97 14.89 -19.71
N GLY A 399 8.13 14.05 -19.10
CA GLY A 399 7.89 14.11 -17.67
C GLY A 399 7.56 12.77 -17.02
N VAL A 400 7.59 12.78 -15.69
CA VAL A 400 7.19 11.67 -14.84
C VAL A 400 6.18 12.18 -13.81
N LYS A 401 5.05 11.48 -13.69
CA LYS A 401 4.00 11.72 -12.69
C LYS A 401 3.92 10.52 -11.75
N ALA A 402 4.07 10.76 -10.45
CA ALA A 402 3.87 9.77 -9.40
C ALA A 402 2.53 10.04 -8.68
N SER A 403 1.75 9.00 -8.44
CA SER A 403 0.42 9.11 -7.83
C SER A 403 0.23 8.09 -6.72
N LEU A 404 -0.52 8.49 -5.69
CA LEU A 404 -0.91 7.64 -4.57
C LEU A 404 -2.44 7.58 -4.49
N ASN A 405 -3.01 6.38 -4.61
CA ASN A 405 -4.43 6.15 -4.42
C ASN A 405 -4.80 6.21 -2.94
N THR A 406 -5.59 7.21 -2.56
CA THR A 406 -5.98 7.51 -1.18
C THR A 406 -7.26 6.78 -0.75
N ALA A 407 -7.96 6.13 -1.69
CA ALA A 407 -9.29 5.55 -1.48
C ALA A 407 -9.39 4.58 -0.29
N ARG A 408 -8.31 3.85 0.02
CA ARG A 408 -8.27 2.90 1.16
C ARG A 408 -8.27 3.58 2.53
N TYR A 409 -7.91 4.86 2.58
CA TYR A 409 -7.81 5.65 3.80
C TYR A 409 -9.05 6.53 4.00
N ILE A 410 -9.53 7.15 2.93
CA ILE A 410 -10.64 8.13 3.00
C ILE A 410 -11.97 7.58 2.49
N GLY A 411 -12.00 6.40 1.86
CA GLY A 411 -13.23 5.76 1.38
C GLY A 411 -13.80 6.32 0.08
N ILE A 412 -13.07 7.18 -0.64
CA ILE A 412 -13.49 7.76 -1.91
C ILE A 412 -12.81 6.98 -3.06
N PRO A 413 -13.55 6.19 -3.87
CA PRO A 413 -12.96 5.39 -4.94
C PRO A 413 -12.14 6.24 -5.91
N GLN A 414 -10.96 5.76 -6.32
CA GLN A 414 -10.10 6.38 -7.33
C GLN A 414 -9.71 7.85 -7.06
N LEU A 415 -9.78 8.33 -5.81
CA LEU A 415 -9.18 9.62 -5.46
C LEU A 415 -7.68 9.44 -5.25
N LYS A 416 -6.88 10.22 -5.96
CA LYS A 416 -5.43 10.17 -5.94
C LYS A 416 -4.86 11.52 -5.60
N ILE A 417 -3.75 11.51 -4.87
CA ILE A 417 -2.83 12.65 -4.81
C ILE A 417 -1.70 12.33 -5.79
N TYR A 418 -1.23 13.31 -6.55
CA TYR A 418 -0.10 13.14 -7.44
C TYR A 418 0.92 14.25 -7.30
N GLY A 419 2.16 13.93 -7.63
CA GLY A 419 3.22 14.88 -7.91
C GLY A 419 3.83 14.57 -9.27
N TYR A 420 4.40 15.57 -9.94
CA TYR A 420 5.04 15.38 -11.23
C TYR A 420 6.28 16.26 -11.38
N LEU A 421 7.16 15.81 -12.27
CA LEU A 421 8.32 16.53 -12.77
C LEU A 421 8.27 16.47 -14.30
N ALA A 422 8.43 17.59 -14.98
CA ALA A 422 8.51 17.68 -16.43
C ALA A 422 9.70 18.55 -16.82
N VAL A 423 10.30 18.23 -17.96
CA VAL A 423 11.36 19.01 -18.56
C VAL A 423 11.04 19.26 -20.03
N ASP A 424 11.28 20.48 -20.47
CA ASP A 424 11.03 20.92 -21.83
C ASP A 424 12.22 21.76 -22.33
N ALA A 425 12.39 21.82 -23.63
CA ALA A 425 13.37 22.69 -24.27
C ALA A 425 12.73 23.30 -25.50
N LYS A 426 12.68 24.63 -25.55
CA LYS A 426 12.00 25.36 -26.61
C LYS A 426 12.74 26.65 -26.91
N SER A 427 12.85 26.94 -28.20
CA SER A 427 13.49 28.13 -28.73
C SER A 427 12.45 29.26 -28.81
N TYR A 428 12.85 30.46 -28.43
CA TYR A 428 12.02 31.66 -28.45
C TYR A 428 12.73 32.77 -29.20
N GLU A 429 12.01 33.43 -30.11
CA GLU A 429 12.45 34.70 -30.69
C GLU A 429 12.21 35.81 -29.67
N VAL A 430 13.29 36.37 -29.13
CA VAL A 430 13.20 37.49 -28.19
C VAL A 430 13.31 38.78 -28.98
N SER A 431 12.30 39.65 -28.84
CA SER A 431 12.26 40.96 -29.50
C SER A 431 13.29 41.92 -28.89
N ASP A 432 13.86 42.79 -29.72
CA ASP A 432 14.80 43.86 -29.37
C ASP A 432 14.29 44.78 -28.23
N GLU A 433 12.98 44.83 -28.01
CA GLU A 433 12.33 45.61 -26.94
C GLU A 433 12.70 45.14 -25.52
N TYR A 434 13.22 43.91 -25.39
CA TYR A 434 13.58 43.29 -24.12
C TYR A 434 15.09 43.15 -23.90
N LEU A 435 15.94 43.67 -24.82
CA LEU A 435 17.40 43.50 -24.80
C LEU A 435 18.13 44.84 -25.00
N THR A 436 19.15 45.14 -24.18
CA THR A 436 20.01 46.31 -24.41
C THR A 436 20.99 46.07 -25.55
N GLY A 437 20.63 46.50 -26.76
CA GLY A 437 21.53 46.52 -27.91
C GLY A 437 20.84 46.08 -29.19
N SER A 438 20.73 46.98 -30.16
CA SER A 438 20.03 46.77 -31.43
C SER A 438 20.75 45.75 -32.31
N PHE A 439 20.12 44.60 -32.57
CA PHE A 439 20.30 43.71 -33.73
C PHE A 439 19.05 42.82 -33.85
N ASN A 440 18.70 42.43 -35.09
CA ASN A 440 17.58 41.55 -35.48
C ASN A 440 17.18 40.49 -34.43
N PRO A 441 15.89 40.11 -34.33
CA PRO A 441 15.41 39.10 -33.37
C PRO A 441 16.32 37.87 -33.36
N VAL A 442 16.84 37.56 -32.17
CA VAL A 442 17.73 36.43 -31.93
C VAL A 442 16.92 35.31 -31.28
N GLU A 443 17.07 34.11 -31.82
CA GLU A 443 16.44 32.91 -31.28
C GLU A 443 17.30 32.36 -30.13
N TYR A 444 16.69 32.18 -28.96
CA TYR A 444 17.34 31.66 -27.76
C TYR A 444 16.69 30.34 -27.30
N ASP A 445 17.54 29.36 -26.99
CA ASP A 445 17.12 28.03 -26.52
C ASP A 445 16.93 28.00 -25.00
N PHE A 446 15.69 28.03 -24.52
CA PHE A 446 15.41 27.93 -23.10
C PHE A 446 15.23 26.48 -22.66
N SER A 447 15.75 26.17 -21.48
CA SER A 447 15.47 24.92 -20.78
C SER A 447 14.47 25.18 -19.67
N PHE A 448 13.49 24.30 -19.53
CA PHE A 448 12.43 24.45 -18.56
C PHE A 448 12.34 23.23 -17.68
N MET A 449 12.23 23.46 -16.38
CA MET A 449 11.94 22.42 -15.40
C MET A 449 10.67 22.80 -14.64
N ARG A 450 9.70 21.89 -14.66
CA ARG A 450 8.44 22.06 -13.94
C ARG A 450 8.24 20.96 -12.93
N PHE A 451 7.92 21.32 -11.71
CA PHE A 451 7.46 20.36 -10.71
C PHE A 451 6.15 20.84 -10.09
N GLY A 452 5.26 19.91 -9.83
CA GLY A 452 3.94 20.26 -9.31
C GLY A 452 3.26 19.08 -8.66
N GLY A 453 2.06 19.34 -8.14
CA GLY A 453 1.25 18.31 -7.50
C GLY A 453 -0.20 18.72 -7.35
N GLY A 454 -1.05 17.73 -7.14
CA GLY A 454 -2.48 17.96 -7.15
C GLY A 454 -3.32 16.76 -6.79
N LEU A 455 -4.61 16.88 -7.08
CA LEU A 455 -5.62 15.86 -6.87
C LEU A 455 -6.13 15.35 -8.21
N ALA A 456 -6.26 14.03 -8.33
CA ALA A 456 -6.83 13.39 -9.50
C ALA A 456 -7.97 12.44 -9.08
N LYS A 457 -8.98 12.31 -9.95
CA LYS A 457 -10.15 11.50 -9.68
C LYS A 457 -10.47 10.60 -10.85
N GLY A 458 -10.13 9.31 -10.73
CA GLY A 458 -10.36 8.33 -11.78
C GLY A 458 -11.80 7.80 -11.83
N TYR A 459 -12.25 7.46 -13.03
CA TYR A 459 -13.54 6.83 -13.31
C TYR A 459 -13.39 5.76 -14.38
N TYR A 460 -13.73 4.52 -14.06
CA TYR A 460 -13.83 3.43 -15.04
C TYR A 460 -15.26 3.37 -15.57
N PHE A 461 -15.47 3.84 -16.80
CA PHE A 461 -16.79 3.83 -17.47
C PHE A 461 -17.01 2.57 -18.32
N ALA A 462 -15.92 1.86 -18.66
CA ALA A 462 -15.95 0.56 -19.30
C ALA A 462 -14.76 -0.29 -18.80
N ARG A 463 -14.74 -1.59 -19.14
CA ARG A 463 -13.86 -2.59 -18.50
C ARG A 463 -12.37 -2.25 -18.48
N MET A 464 -11.89 -1.54 -19.49
CA MET A 464 -10.48 -1.16 -19.65
C MET A 464 -10.29 0.34 -19.90
N PHE A 465 -11.38 1.10 -19.94
CA PHE A 465 -11.33 2.52 -20.25
C PHE A 465 -11.61 3.33 -19.00
N SER A 466 -10.73 4.29 -18.76
CA SER A 466 -10.83 5.21 -17.64
C SER A 466 -10.72 6.65 -18.08
N LEU A 467 -11.34 7.54 -17.33
CA LEU A 467 -11.19 8.98 -17.44
C LEU A 467 -10.78 9.53 -16.07
N GLU A 468 -9.76 10.37 -16.02
CA GLU A 468 -9.17 10.87 -14.77
C GLU A 468 -8.95 12.38 -14.87
N PRO A 469 -9.98 13.19 -14.56
CA PRO A 469 -9.82 14.61 -14.33
C PRO A 469 -8.87 14.86 -13.16
N PHE A 470 -8.09 15.93 -13.27
CA PHE A 470 -7.15 16.36 -12.26
C PHE A 470 -7.03 17.88 -12.20
N VAL A 471 -6.63 18.38 -11.03
CA VAL A 471 -6.26 19.78 -10.80
C VAL A 471 -5.01 19.81 -9.92
N GLY A 472 -4.15 20.79 -10.14
CA GLY A 472 -2.89 20.90 -9.41
C GLY A 472 -2.31 22.30 -9.44
N ILE A 473 -1.23 22.46 -8.68
CA ILE A 473 -0.39 23.65 -8.67
C ILE A 473 1.01 23.20 -9.06
N ALA A 474 1.70 24.00 -9.86
CA ALA A 474 3.06 23.71 -10.29
C ALA A 474 3.93 24.97 -10.21
N TYR A 475 5.22 24.72 -10.13
CA TYR A 475 6.25 25.73 -10.24
C TYR A 475 7.10 25.39 -11.46
N GLU A 476 7.35 26.38 -12.31
CA GLU A 476 8.23 26.25 -13.46
C GLU A 476 9.39 27.24 -13.33
N SER A 477 10.58 26.74 -13.64
CA SER A 477 11.80 27.54 -13.78
C SER A 477 12.28 27.43 -15.23
N ALA A 478 12.57 28.58 -15.84
CA ALA A 478 13.19 28.70 -17.14
C ALA A 478 14.61 29.24 -16.99
N ALA A 479 15.57 28.51 -17.54
CA ALA A 479 16.99 28.85 -17.48
C ALA A 479 17.61 28.88 -18.88
N HIS A 480 18.54 29.82 -19.07
CA HIS A 480 19.36 29.96 -20.28
C HIS A 480 20.80 30.36 -19.88
N SER A 481 21.82 29.71 -20.44
CA SER A 481 23.22 29.86 -19.99
C SER A 481 23.96 31.11 -20.49
N ASP A 482 23.42 31.81 -21.49
CA ASP A 482 24.15 32.83 -22.25
C ASP A 482 23.36 34.17 -22.44
N LEU A 483 22.23 34.36 -21.75
CA LEU A 483 21.34 35.51 -21.92
C LEU A 483 21.58 36.54 -20.82
N LYS A 484 22.10 37.71 -21.21
CA LYS A 484 22.25 38.87 -20.32
C LYS A 484 21.08 39.82 -20.55
N TYR A 485 20.28 40.07 -19.53
CA TYR A 485 19.20 41.08 -19.56
C TYR A 485 19.69 42.42 -19.02
N ALA A 486 19.00 43.48 -19.38
CA ALA A 486 19.13 44.75 -18.69
C ALA A 486 18.12 44.80 -17.55
N ASP A 487 18.60 44.80 -16.31
CA ASP A 487 17.77 45.11 -15.15
C ASP A 487 17.35 46.60 -15.23
N HIS A 488 16.20 46.85 -15.83
CA HIS A 488 15.64 48.19 -15.94
C HIS A 488 14.91 48.64 -14.67
N THR A 489 14.74 47.76 -13.67
CA THR A 489 14.20 48.11 -12.36
C THR A 489 15.20 48.82 -11.44
N LEU A 490 16.49 48.85 -11.82
CA LEU A 490 17.54 49.69 -11.23
C LEU A 490 17.91 50.89 -12.12
N SER A 491 16.98 51.41 -12.93
CA SER A 491 17.23 52.53 -13.85
C SER A 491 17.28 53.91 -13.15
N SER A 492 18.29 54.10 -12.31
CA SER A 492 18.89 55.42 -12.10
C SER A 492 20.41 55.31 -12.13
N GLU A 493 20.96 55.63 -13.31
CA GLU A 493 22.36 55.95 -13.59
C GLU A 493 23.39 54.79 -13.65
N ASN A 494 23.98 54.64 -14.85
CA ASN A 494 25.23 53.92 -15.18
C ASN A 494 25.25 52.39 -15.05
N ILE A 495 25.15 51.72 -16.20
CA ILE A 495 25.30 50.28 -16.40
C ILE A 495 26.78 49.87 -16.23
N THR A 496 27.11 49.15 -15.15
CA THR A 496 28.35 48.35 -15.06
C THR A 496 28.18 46.95 -14.50
N ASP A 497 27.07 46.63 -13.83
CA ASP A 497 26.84 45.29 -13.27
C ASP A 497 25.71 44.59 -14.04
N LEU A 498 26.11 43.70 -14.95
CA LEU A 498 25.23 42.72 -15.59
C LEU A 498 25.16 41.52 -14.65
N ASP A 499 23.98 41.16 -14.17
CA ASP A 499 23.80 39.92 -13.42
C ASP A 499 23.71 38.75 -14.42
N ASP A 500 24.55 37.75 -14.23
CA ASP A 500 24.92 36.79 -15.30
C ASP A 500 24.05 35.52 -15.32
N ASP A 501 23.11 35.33 -14.40
CA ASP A 501 22.27 34.12 -14.31
C ASP A 501 20.88 34.45 -13.70
N ILE A 502 19.90 34.89 -14.52
CA ILE A 502 18.52 35.12 -14.05
C ILE A 502 17.62 33.95 -14.47
N ASP A 503 17.16 33.17 -13.48
CA ASP A 503 16.14 32.12 -13.65
C ASP A 503 14.73 32.74 -13.63
N PHE A 504 13.91 32.52 -14.67
CA PHE A 504 12.50 32.94 -14.65
C PHE A 504 11.65 31.91 -13.95
N ASN A 505 11.09 32.27 -12.80
CA ASN A 505 10.30 31.37 -11.98
C ASN A 505 8.83 31.78 -11.98
N VAL A 506 7.92 30.83 -12.16
CA VAL A 506 6.46 31.09 -12.13
C VAL A 506 5.69 30.03 -11.37
N LEU A 507 4.64 30.48 -10.67
CA LEU A 507 3.61 29.61 -10.14
C LEU A 507 2.51 29.40 -11.18
N MET A 508 2.01 28.18 -11.25
CA MET A 508 1.03 27.74 -12.24
C MET A 508 -0.12 27.00 -11.59
N PHE A 509 -1.31 27.13 -12.18
CA PHE A 509 -2.46 26.28 -11.89
C PHE A 509 -2.74 25.37 -13.10
N ASP A 510 -2.79 24.07 -12.83
CA ASP A 510 -3.01 23.05 -13.84
C ASP A 510 -4.41 22.44 -13.68
N ALA A 511 -5.13 22.30 -14.78
CA ALA A 511 -6.36 21.51 -14.83
C ALA A 511 -6.40 20.65 -16.08
N GLY A 512 -6.75 19.38 -15.96
CA GLY A 512 -6.72 18.48 -17.10
C GLY A 512 -7.53 17.21 -16.92
N VAL A 513 -7.48 16.36 -17.95
CA VAL A 513 -8.13 15.06 -17.97
C VAL A 513 -7.25 14.06 -18.69
N ASP A 514 -6.98 12.93 -18.02
CA ASP A 514 -6.29 11.79 -18.60
C ASP A 514 -7.31 10.73 -19.05
N PHE A 515 -7.34 10.42 -20.35
CA PHE A 515 -8.01 9.23 -20.88
C PHE A 515 -7.05 8.04 -20.83
N GLY A 516 -7.53 6.91 -20.30
CA GLY A 516 -6.71 5.73 -20.07
C GLY A 516 -7.26 4.46 -20.71
N ILE A 517 -6.37 3.68 -21.32
CA ILE A 517 -6.66 2.33 -21.83
C ILE A 517 -5.76 1.32 -21.09
N ASN A 518 -6.36 0.49 -20.24
CA ASN A 518 -5.67 -0.60 -19.55
C ASN A 518 -5.29 -1.71 -20.54
N VAL A 519 -4.01 -1.81 -20.89
CA VAL A 519 -3.44 -2.94 -21.67
C VAL A 519 -3.37 -4.19 -20.79
N THR A 520 -2.97 -4.00 -19.54
CA THR A 520 -3.05 -5.02 -18.49
C THR A 520 -3.69 -4.41 -17.23
N TYR A 521 -3.78 -5.19 -16.16
CA TYR A 521 -4.29 -4.67 -14.88
C TYR A 521 -3.35 -3.68 -14.19
N TRP A 522 -2.06 -3.69 -14.53
CA TRP A 522 -1.04 -2.83 -13.94
C TRP A 522 -0.47 -1.83 -14.94
N MET A 523 -0.72 -2.00 -16.25
CA MET A 523 -0.20 -1.15 -17.31
C MET A 523 -1.34 -0.48 -18.08
N LYS A 524 -1.25 0.83 -18.25
CA LYS A 524 -2.26 1.68 -18.90
C LYS A 524 -1.60 2.67 -19.86
N LEU A 525 -2.10 2.73 -21.09
CA LEU A 525 -1.78 3.81 -22.03
C LEU A 525 -2.61 5.04 -21.68
N ILE A 526 -2.00 6.22 -21.74
CA ILE A 526 -2.64 7.49 -21.41
C ILE A 526 -2.61 8.40 -22.64
N ALA A 527 -3.74 9.07 -22.89
CA ALA A 527 -3.84 10.26 -23.72
C ALA A 527 -4.56 11.34 -22.88
N GLY A 528 -3.91 12.46 -22.62
CA GLY A 528 -4.43 13.51 -21.74
C GLY A 528 -4.48 14.87 -22.42
N VAL A 529 -5.31 15.75 -21.88
CA VAL A 529 -5.32 17.18 -22.19
C VAL A 529 -5.19 17.93 -20.89
N GLU A 530 -4.27 18.87 -20.84
CA GLU A 530 -3.98 19.71 -19.68
C GLU A 530 -4.02 21.17 -20.11
N TYR A 531 -4.58 22.02 -19.25
CA TYR A 531 -4.61 23.46 -19.40
C TYR A 531 -3.78 24.08 -18.29
N HIS A 532 -2.87 24.95 -18.67
CA HIS A 532 -1.93 25.62 -17.80
C HIS A 532 -2.28 27.11 -17.70
N MET A 533 -2.53 27.58 -16.47
CA MET A 533 -2.69 28.99 -16.16
C MET A 533 -1.44 29.47 -15.45
N VAL A 534 -0.78 30.48 -15.99
CA VAL A 534 0.49 31.00 -15.45
C VAL A 534 0.23 32.26 -14.65
N GLY A 535 0.88 32.38 -13.50
CA GLY A 535 0.89 33.59 -12.68
C GLY A 535 2.04 34.53 -13.04
N ASP A 536 2.27 35.53 -12.19
CA ASP A 536 3.34 36.49 -12.37
C ASP A 536 4.73 35.87 -12.14
N ILE A 537 5.77 36.51 -12.68
CA ILE A 537 7.17 36.09 -12.50
C ILE A 537 7.59 36.34 -11.06
N MET A 538 8.34 35.40 -10.47
CA MET A 538 8.82 35.44 -9.09
C MET A 538 10.33 35.55 -9.04
N ASP A 539 10.85 36.43 -8.18
CA ASP A 539 12.29 36.63 -7.99
C ASP A 539 12.89 35.52 -7.10
N SER A 540 14.19 35.63 -6.80
CA SER A 540 14.89 34.65 -5.97
C SER A 540 14.40 34.60 -4.51
N ASP A 541 13.74 35.66 -4.03
CA ASP A 541 13.12 35.75 -2.71
C ASP A 541 11.65 35.30 -2.71
N GLY A 542 11.07 35.05 -3.89
CA GLY A 542 9.71 34.55 -4.10
C GLY A 542 8.65 35.66 -4.19
N ASP A 543 9.08 36.91 -4.33
CA ASP A 543 8.20 38.05 -4.52
C ASP A 543 7.86 38.22 -6.02
N SER A 544 6.61 38.61 -6.30
CA SER A 544 6.17 38.87 -7.67
C SER A 544 6.90 40.09 -8.22
N TYR A 545 7.61 39.94 -9.33
CA TYR A 545 8.22 41.05 -10.06
C TYR A 545 7.73 41.08 -11.50
N THR A 546 7.84 42.25 -12.11
CA THR A 546 7.47 42.44 -13.50
C THR A 546 8.70 42.96 -14.24
N LEU A 547 9.09 42.26 -15.31
CA LEU A 547 10.15 42.72 -16.19
C LEU A 547 9.68 44.01 -16.87
N GLY A 548 10.58 44.96 -17.11
CA GLY A 548 10.30 46.16 -17.91
C GLY A 548 10.74 45.97 -19.36
N ASN A 549 9.96 46.44 -20.33
CA ASN A 549 10.41 46.60 -21.71
C ASN A 549 11.26 47.90 -21.86
N SER A 550 11.74 48.17 -23.07
CA SER A 550 12.53 49.38 -23.40
C SER A 550 11.80 50.72 -23.12
N GLU A 551 10.48 50.69 -22.95
CA GLU A 551 9.63 51.84 -22.61
C GLU A 551 9.28 51.93 -21.12
N GLY A 552 9.69 50.93 -20.30
CA GLY A 552 9.42 50.84 -18.87
C GLY A 552 8.09 50.19 -18.51
N ASP A 553 7.38 49.61 -19.48
CA ASP A 553 6.10 48.92 -19.26
C ASP A 553 6.31 47.48 -18.76
N PRO A 554 5.40 46.99 -17.89
CA PRO A 554 5.44 45.63 -17.35
C PRO A 554 5.25 44.54 -18.42
N VAL A 555 6.09 43.51 -18.38
CA VAL A 555 6.09 42.33 -19.25
C VAL A 555 5.70 41.09 -18.43
N ASN A 556 4.64 40.39 -18.85
CA ASN A 556 4.24 39.15 -18.18
C ASN A 556 5.00 37.94 -18.72
N TYR A 557 5.04 36.86 -17.94
CA TYR A 557 5.71 35.62 -18.35
C TYR A 557 5.23 35.07 -19.70
N ALA A 558 3.91 35.12 -19.95
CA ALA A 558 3.31 34.65 -21.18
C ALA A 558 3.59 35.57 -22.39
N ASP A 559 3.90 36.85 -22.14
CA ASP A 559 4.29 37.80 -23.19
C ASP A 559 5.73 37.55 -23.63
N PHE A 560 6.61 37.20 -22.67
CA PHE A 560 7.99 36.82 -22.95
C PHE A 560 8.09 35.43 -23.57
N PHE A 561 7.44 34.44 -22.96
CA PHE A 561 7.36 33.06 -23.46
C PHE A 561 6.03 32.82 -24.16
N VAL A 562 5.92 33.30 -25.40
CA VAL A 562 4.72 33.13 -26.24
C VAL A 562 4.30 31.65 -26.34
N ASP A 563 2.99 31.39 -26.22
CA ASP A 563 2.41 30.05 -26.16
C ASP A 563 2.96 29.19 -25.02
N ARG A 564 3.39 29.79 -23.90
CA ARG A 564 3.77 29.07 -22.67
C ARG A 564 2.70 29.14 -21.58
N GLU A 565 1.46 29.26 -22.01
CA GLU A 565 0.24 29.05 -21.23
C GLU A 565 -0.77 28.30 -22.10
N GLY A 566 -1.85 27.79 -21.53
CA GLY A 566 -2.90 27.15 -22.32
C GLY A 566 -2.77 25.64 -22.46
N LEU A 567 -3.12 25.09 -23.64
CA LEU A 567 -3.39 23.67 -23.81
C LEU A 567 -2.14 22.84 -24.16
N THR A 568 -2.01 21.70 -23.47
CA THR A 568 -1.02 20.65 -23.72
C THR A 568 -1.69 19.30 -23.88
N TYR A 569 -1.39 18.63 -24.99
CA TYR A 569 -1.77 17.24 -25.21
C TYR A 569 -0.68 16.32 -24.67
N ASN A 570 -1.07 15.25 -24.00
CA ASN A 570 -0.14 14.34 -23.36
C ASN A 570 -0.35 12.93 -23.85
N ILE A 571 0.73 12.22 -24.11
CA ILE A 571 0.70 10.76 -24.32
C ILE A 571 1.65 10.10 -23.33
N GLY A 572 1.30 8.91 -22.85
CA GLY A 572 2.12 8.29 -21.84
C GLY A 572 1.80 6.84 -21.52
N LEU A 573 2.65 6.27 -20.67
CA LEU A 573 2.49 4.94 -20.11
C LEU A 573 2.45 5.04 -18.59
N HIS A 574 1.40 4.48 -17.98
CA HIS A 574 1.18 4.43 -16.54
C HIS A 574 1.31 3.00 -16.03
N ILE A 575 2.08 2.82 -14.95
CA ILE A 575 2.34 1.57 -14.26
C ILE A 575 1.84 1.68 -12.81
N GLU A 576 0.97 0.77 -12.38
CA GLU A 576 0.41 0.73 -11.02
C GLU A 576 0.94 -0.48 -10.21
N PHE A 577 1.44 -0.23 -9.01
CA PHE A 577 2.08 -1.18 -8.10
C PHE A 577 1.22 -1.55 -6.89
#